data_AF-A0A848TLK0-F1
#
_entry.id   AF-A0A848TLK0-F1
#
_cell.length_a   1.000
_cell.length_b   1.000
_cell.length_c   1.000
_cell.angle_alpha   90.00
_cell.angle_beta   90.00
_cell.angle_gamma   90.00
#
_symmetry.space_group_name_H-M   'P 1'
#
loop_
_entity.id
_entity.type
_entity.pdbx_description
1 polymer ?
#
loop_
_entity_poly.entity_id
_entity_poly.type
_entity_poly.pdbx_seq_one_letter_code
_entity_poly.pdbx_strand_id
1 'polypeptide(L)'
;ARLALAALLVRIARTDGEYATEEVERIDKVLKSRYDLGPFEVTQLRAEAEQLEAEAPDTVRFTRAIKDAVPHEDRAQIVESLWEIVLADGVRDHEEDALMRLVAPMLGINDRDSALARQRVENKG
;
A
#
# COMPACT_ATOMS: atom_id res chain seq x y z
N ALA A 1 -4.62 -12.08 -3.00
CA ALA A 1 -3.87 -10.81 -3.16
C ALA A 1 -4.67 -9.58 -2.71
N ARG A 2 -5.87 -9.30 -3.27
CA ARG A 2 -6.55 -7.99 -3.10
C ARG A 2 -6.68 -7.51 -1.64
N LEU A 3 -7.18 -8.39 -0.76
CA LEU A 3 -7.38 -8.08 0.65
C LEU A 3 -6.07 -7.87 1.41
N ALA A 4 -5.03 -8.65 1.09
CA ALA A 4 -3.71 -8.51 1.70
C ALA A 4 -3.02 -7.20 1.27
N LEU A 5 -3.19 -6.77 0.02
CA LEU A 5 -2.71 -5.46 -0.42
C LEU A 5 -3.47 -4.33 0.27
N ALA A 6 -4.80 -4.41 0.31
CA ALA A 6 -5.63 -3.42 0.98
C ALA A 6 -5.24 -3.29 2.47
N ALA A 7 -5.03 -4.41 3.16
CA ALA A 7 -4.59 -4.39 4.56
C ALA A 7 -3.18 -3.79 4.73
N LEU A 8 -2.29 -4.02 3.77
CA LEU A 8 -0.96 -3.40 3.76
C LEU A 8 -1.04 -1.87 3.54
N LEU A 9 -1.93 -1.41 2.67
CA LEU A 9 -2.17 0.03 2.45
C LEU A 9 -2.74 0.68 3.72
N VAL A 10 -3.72 0.05 4.37
CA VAL A 10 -4.28 0.51 5.65
C VAL A 10 -3.21 0.57 6.74
N ARG A 11 -2.33 -0.42 6.82
CA ARG A 11 -1.22 -0.41 7.79
C ARG A 11 -0.28 0.77 7.58
N ILE A 12 0.09 1.03 6.34
CA ILE A 12 0.97 2.17 6.00
C ILE A 12 0.29 3.47 6.42
N ALA A 13 -0.97 3.66 6.04
CA ALA A 13 -1.79 4.81 6.39
C ALA A 13 -2.09 4.98 7.89
N ARG A 14 -1.72 4.00 8.74
CA ARG A 14 -1.88 4.05 10.20
C ARG A 14 -0.55 4.23 10.94
N THR A 15 0.57 4.30 10.22
CA THR A 15 1.90 4.20 10.83
C THR A 15 2.23 5.39 11.72
N ASP A 16 1.80 6.59 11.34
CA ASP A 16 1.94 7.83 12.11
C ASP A 16 0.87 7.99 13.22
N GLY A 17 -0.10 7.07 13.28
CA GLY A 17 -1.17 7.03 14.28
C GLY A 17 -2.42 7.84 13.94
N GLU A 18 -2.44 8.62 12.85
CA GLU A 18 -3.60 9.40 12.41
C GLU A 18 -4.21 8.82 11.13
N TYR A 19 -5.20 7.94 11.28
CA TYR A 19 -5.99 7.46 10.14
C TYR A 19 -7.17 8.40 9.88
N ALA A 20 -6.92 9.45 9.11
CA ALA A 20 -7.90 10.47 8.74
C ALA A 20 -8.70 10.08 7.49
N THR A 21 -9.63 10.97 7.12
CA THR A 21 -10.51 10.77 5.94
C THR A 21 -9.71 10.84 4.64
N GLU A 22 -8.61 11.58 4.62
CA GLU A 22 -7.77 11.70 3.43
C GLU A 22 -7.08 10.38 3.08
N GLU A 23 -6.55 9.64 4.06
CA GLU A 23 -5.97 8.32 3.83
C GLU A 23 -7.02 7.34 3.32
N VAL A 24 -8.23 7.38 3.90
CA VAL A 24 -9.37 6.56 3.45
C VAL A 24 -9.67 6.80 1.98
N GLU A 25 -9.81 8.06 1.56
CA GLU A 25 -10.10 8.43 0.18
C GLU A 25 -8.97 8.02 -0.78
N ARG A 26 -7.71 8.14 -0.35
CA ARG A 26 -6.53 7.73 -1.12
C ARG A 26 -6.49 6.22 -1.30
N ILE A 27 -6.70 5.43 -0.24
CA ILE A 27 -6.78 3.97 -0.30
C ILE A 27 -7.91 3.57 -1.27
N ASP A 28 -9.08 4.20 -1.13
CA ASP A 28 -10.23 3.90 -2.00
C ASP A 28 -9.91 4.20 -3.48
N LYS A 29 -9.22 5.30 -3.78
CA LYS A 29 -8.77 5.65 -5.13
C LYS A 29 -7.76 4.64 -5.71
N VAL A 30 -6.80 4.20 -4.91
CA VAL A 30 -5.81 3.18 -5.29
C VAL A 30 -6.49 1.85 -5.57
N LEU A 31 -7.36 1.39 -4.66
CA LEU A 31 -8.08 0.12 -4.80
C LEU A 31 -9.01 0.14 -6.02
N LYS A 32 -9.73 1.25 -6.22
CA LYS A 32 -10.59 1.46 -7.40
C LYS A 32 -9.80 1.33 -8.69
N SER A 33 -8.71 2.07 -8.81
CA SER A 33 -7.92 2.13 -10.05
C SER A 33 -7.20 0.81 -10.34
N ARG A 34 -6.73 0.12 -9.29
CA ARG A 34 -5.99 -1.13 -9.43
C ARG A 34 -6.87 -2.33 -9.77
N TYR A 35 -8.08 -2.39 -9.22
CA TYR A 35 -8.95 -3.56 -9.34
C TYR A 35 -10.21 -3.31 -10.16
N ASP A 36 -10.36 -2.11 -10.75
CA ASP A 36 -11.52 -1.69 -11.53
C ASP A 36 -12.85 -1.90 -10.78
N LEU A 37 -12.88 -1.49 -9.52
CA LEU A 37 -14.00 -1.74 -8.59
C LEU A 37 -14.98 -0.55 -8.51
N GLY A 38 -16.24 -0.86 -8.26
CA GLY A 38 -17.26 0.15 -7.94
C GLY A 38 -17.08 0.73 -6.53
N PRO A 39 -17.66 1.91 -6.23
CA PRO A 39 -17.51 2.56 -4.92
C PRO A 39 -17.90 1.68 -3.73
N PHE A 40 -18.97 0.89 -3.87
CA PHE A 40 -19.42 -0.04 -2.83
C PHE A 40 -18.40 -1.17 -2.57
N GLU A 41 -17.86 -1.76 -3.63
CA GLU A 41 -16.89 -2.86 -3.53
C GLU A 41 -15.56 -2.38 -2.94
N VAL A 42 -15.17 -1.15 -3.27
CA VAL A 42 -13.97 -0.49 -2.70
C VAL A 42 -14.14 -0.29 -1.20
N THR A 43 -15.25 0.32 -0.77
CA THR A 43 -15.53 0.52 0.66
C THR A 43 -15.61 -0.80 1.42
N GLN A 44 -16.22 -1.82 0.83
CA GLN A 44 -16.28 -3.16 1.44
C GLN A 44 -14.88 -3.77 1.57
N LEU A 45 -14.07 -3.74 0.51
CA LEU A 45 -12.71 -4.28 0.53
C LEU A 45 -11.83 -3.56 1.56
N ARG A 46 -11.97 -2.24 1.69
CA ARG A 46 -11.27 -1.45 2.70
C ARG A 46 -11.73 -1.82 4.11
N ALA A 47 -13.02 -1.98 4.36
CA ALA A 47 -13.52 -2.38 5.68
C ALA A 47 -13.01 -3.76 6.09
N GLU A 48 -13.01 -4.74 5.17
CA GLU A 48 -12.42 -6.06 5.40
C GLU A 48 -10.90 -5.97 5.67
N ALA A 49 -10.21 -5.06 4.97
CA ALA A 49 -8.79 -4.82 5.15
C ALA A 49 -8.45 -4.18 6.50
N GLU A 50 -9.25 -3.20 6.95
CA GLU A 50 -9.13 -2.58 8.27
C GLU A 50 -9.30 -3.60 9.39
N GLN A 51 -10.30 -4.49 9.26
CA GLN A 51 -10.48 -5.58 10.22
C GLN A 51 -9.28 -6.54 10.20
N LEU A 52 -8.83 -6.95 9.02
CA LEU A 52 -7.70 -7.87 8.88
C LEU A 52 -6.40 -7.24 9.42
N GLU A 53 -6.18 -5.95 9.20
CA GLU A 53 -5.03 -5.20 9.70
C GLU A 53 -5.02 -5.19 11.24
N ALA A 54 -6.17 -4.90 11.86
CA ALA A 54 -6.32 -4.90 13.31
C ALA A 54 -6.14 -6.30 13.94
N GLU A 55 -6.50 -7.36 13.23
CA GLU A 55 -6.38 -8.76 13.69
C GLU A 55 -4.98 -9.36 13.43
N ALA A 56 -4.22 -8.84 12.46
CA ALA A 56 -2.97 -9.42 12.02
C ALA A 56 -1.75 -8.70 12.63
N PRO A 57 -0.93 -9.36 13.46
CA PRO A 57 0.16 -8.70 14.16
C PRO A 57 1.40 -8.38 13.29
N ASP A 58 1.57 -8.95 12.09
CA ASP A 58 2.81 -8.81 11.32
C ASP A 58 2.65 -8.51 9.82
N THR A 59 3.54 -7.68 9.30
CA THR A 59 3.59 -7.25 7.89
C THR A 59 4.06 -8.38 6.96
N VAL A 60 4.71 -9.40 7.53
CA VAL A 60 5.21 -10.58 6.82
C VAL A 60 4.06 -11.41 6.25
N ARG A 61 2.94 -11.55 6.96
CA ARG A 61 1.79 -12.32 6.46
C ARG A 61 1.16 -11.69 5.22
N PHE A 62 1.05 -10.36 5.18
CA PHE A 62 0.51 -9.63 4.02
C PHE A 62 1.44 -9.70 2.82
N THR A 63 2.73 -9.41 3.03
CA THR A 63 3.72 -9.45 1.96
C THR A 63 3.91 -10.85 1.37
N ARG A 64 3.81 -11.91 2.18
CA ARG A 64 3.78 -13.30 1.69
C ARG A 64 2.54 -13.57 0.84
N ALA A 65 1.35 -13.23 1.34
CA ALA A 65 0.10 -13.42 0.59
C ALA A 65 0.06 -12.64 -0.74
N ILE A 66 0.76 -11.50 -0.82
CA ILE A 66 0.95 -10.76 -2.07
C ILE A 66 1.93 -11.49 -2.97
N LYS A 67 3.10 -11.92 -2.46
CA LYS A 67 4.09 -12.66 -3.27
C LYS A 67 3.55 -13.93 -3.89
N ASP A 68 2.74 -14.67 -3.15
CA ASP A 68 2.18 -15.95 -3.60
C ASP A 68 1.13 -15.75 -4.71
N ALA A 69 0.49 -14.58 -4.75
CA ALA A 69 -0.62 -14.31 -5.65
C ALA A 69 -0.31 -13.27 -6.75
N VAL A 70 0.85 -12.61 -6.69
CA VAL A 70 1.28 -11.58 -7.66
C VAL A 70 2.63 -11.99 -8.27
N PRO A 71 2.71 -12.16 -9.60
CA PRO A 71 3.96 -12.39 -10.32
C PRO A 71 4.99 -11.30 -10.02
N HIS A 72 6.28 -11.65 -10.04
CA HIS A 72 7.34 -10.71 -9.67
C HIS A 72 7.32 -9.42 -10.51
N GLU A 73 7.03 -9.52 -11.81
CA GLU A 73 6.94 -8.39 -12.74
C GLU A 73 5.87 -7.34 -12.35
N ASP A 74 4.79 -7.77 -11.72
CA ASP A 74 3.69 -6.90 -11.30
C ASP A 74 3.90 -6.27 -9.91
N ARG A 75 4.89 -6.76 -9.15
CA ARG A 75 5.13 -6.27 -7.77
C ARG A 75 5.70 -4.87 -7.73
N ALA A 76 6.34 -4.41 -8.81
CA ALA A 76 6.77 -3.02 -8.92
C ALA A 76 5.57 -2.05 -8.86
N GLN A 77 4.44 -2.41 -9.48
CA GLN A 77 3.22 -1.62 -9.42
C GLN A 77 2.57 -1.66 -8.03
N ILE A 78 2.74 -2.76 -7.29
CA ILE A 78 2.31 -2.83 -5.89
C ILE A 78 3.09 -1.79 -5.07
N VAL A 79 4.42 -1.77 -5.19
CA VAL A 79 5.27 -0.82 -4.48
C VAL A 79 4.95 0.63 -4.87
N GLU A 80 4.60 0.88 -6.14
CA GLU A 80 4.13 2.18 -6.59
C GLU A 80 2.83 2.60 -5.89
N SER A 81 1.84 1.71 -5.78
CA SER A 81 0.61 1.98 -5.02
C SER A 81 0.86 2.27 -3.53
N LEU A 82 1.90 1.69 -2.92
CA LEU A 82 2.29 2.01 -1.55
C LEU A 82 2.88 3.42 -1.46
N TRP A 83 3.73 3.81 -2.42
CA TRP A 83 4.26 5.17 -2.52
C TRP A 83 3.18 6.23 -2.77
N GLU A 84 2.12 5.89 -3.50
CA GLU A 84 0.96 6.79 -3.70
C GLU A 84 0.24 7.14 -2.39
N ILE A 85 0.29 6.27 -1.37
CA ILE A 85 -0.28 6.57 -0.05
C ILE A 85 0.70 7.42 0.77
N VAL A 86 1.97 7.00 0.83
CA VAL A 86 3.03 7.67 1.60
C VAL A 86 3.29 9.10 1.14
N LEU A 87 3.25 9.38 -0.17
CA LEU A 87 3.62 10.70 -0.68
C LEU A 87 2.46 11.70 -0.73
N ALA A 88 1.25 11.30 -0.32
CA ALA A 88 0.07 12.05 -0.68
C ALA A 88 -0.18 13.31 0.17
N ASP A 89 0.52 13.50 1.29
CA ASP A 89 0.54 14.75 2.04
C ASP A 89 1.65 15.72 1.57
N GLY A 90 2.54 15.27 0.67
CA GLY A 90 3.68 16.02 0.16
C GLY A 90 4.84 16.16 1.14
N VAL A 91 4.78 15.59 2.34
CA VAL A 91 5.80 15.69 3.38
C VAL A 91 6.17 14.31 3.87
N ARG A 92 7.25 13.78 3.32
CA ARG A 92 7.81 12.49 3.75
C ARG A 92 8.29 12.54 5.21
N ASP A 93 7.78 11.65 6.05
CA ASP A 93 8.38 11.37 7.35
C ASP A 93 9.46 10.27 7.24
N HIS A 94 10.44 10.30 8.14
CA HIS A 94 11.40 9.22 8.34
C HIS A 94 10.74 7.87 8.63
N GLU A 95 9.59 7.85 9.31
CA GLU A 95 8.89 6.61 9.66
C GLU A 95 8.33 5.88 8.42
N GLU A 96 7.70 6.62 7.51
CA GLU A 96 7.13 6.07 6.28
C GLU A 96 8.23 5.54 5.34
N ASP A 97 9.34 6.26 5.27
CA ASP A 97 10.49 5.88 4.47
C ASP A 97 11.16 4.61 5.03
N ALA A 98 11.19 4.46 6.35
CA ALA A 98 11.64 3.24 7.02
C ALA A 98 10.70 2.06 6.73
N LEU A 99 9.38 2.30 6.73
CA LEU A 99 8.39 1.28 6.39
C LEU A 99 8.52 0.81 4.94
N MET A 100 8.75 1.74 3.99
CA MET A 100 8.96 1.37 2.59
C MET A 100 10.24 0.58 2.36
N ARG A 101 11.31 0.89 3.11
CA ARG A 101 12.55 0.07 3.13
C ARG A 101 12.35 -1.31 3.73
N LEU A 102 11.35 -1.51 4.58
CA LEU A 102 10.99 -2.83 5.10
C LEU A 102 10.11 -3.61 4.10
N VAL A 103 9.10 -2.96 3.53
CA VAL A 103 8.04 -3.60 2.74
C VAL A 103 8.49 -3.94 1.31
N ALA A 104 9.23 -3.07 0.63
CA ALA A 104 9.64 -3.31 -0.75
C ALA A 104 10.53 -4.57 -0.90
N PRO A 105 11.55 -4.80 -0.05
CA PRO A 105 12.31 -6.05 -0.06
C PRO A 105 11.47 -7.28 0.27
N MET A 106 10.48 -7.16 1.16
CA MET A 106 9.55 -8.25 1.46
C MET A 106 8.70 -8.66 0.26
N LEU A 107 8.48 -7.76 -0.71
CA LEU A 107 7.83 -8.06 -2.00
C LEU A 107 8.83 -8.55 -3.07
N GLY A 108 10.13 -8.54 -2.77
CA GLY A 108 11.19 -8.90 -3.72
C GLY A 108 11.54 -7.78 -4.70
N ILE A 109 11.24 -6.53 -4.33
CA ILE A 109 11.64 -5.33 -5.05
C ILE A 109 12.86 -4.75 -4.34
N ASN A 110 13.94 -4.52 -5.08
CA ASN A 110 15.15 -3.93 -4.52
C ASN A 110 14.99 -2.41 -4.31
N ASP A 111 15.90 -1.82 -3.54
CA ASP A 111 15.85 -0.39 -3.20
C ASP A 111 15.87 0.53 -4.43
N ARG A 112 16.61 0.15 -5.47
CA ARG A 112 16.69 0.92 -6.72
C ARG A 112 15.34 0.97 -7.43
N ASP A 113 14.68 -0.18 -7.57
CA ASP A 113 13.39 -0.27 -8.24
C ASP A 113 12.28 0.38 -7.40
N SER A 114 12.38 0.29 -6.07
CA SER A 114 11.51 1.03 -5.15
C SER A 114 11.68 2.55 -5.32
N ALA A 115 12.92 3.05 -5.40
CA ALA A 115 13.19 4.47 -5.64
C ALA A 115 12.69 4.93 -7.02
N LEU A 116 12.79 4.09 -8.05
CA LEU A 116 12.22 4.39 -9.37
C LEU A 116 10.68 4.43 -9.33
N ALA A 117 10.03 3.54 -8.57
CA ALA A 117 8.59 3.59 -8.36
C ALA A 117 8.17 4.89 -7.67
N ARG A 118 8.91 5.30 -6.64
CA ARG A 118 8.70 6.59 -5.98
C ARG A 118 8.78 7.76 -6.95
N GLN A 119 9.86 7.84 -7.75
CA GLN A 119 10.02 8.90 -8.74
C GLN A 119 8.88 8.96 -9.75
N ARG A 120 8.28 7.82 -10.12
CA ARG A 120 7.11 7.81 -11.00
C ARG A 120 5.88 8.43 -10.33
N VAL A 121 5.68 8.18 -9.03
CA VAL A 121 4.59 8.80 -8.25
C VAL A 121 4.81 10.29 -8.09
N GLU A 122 6.02 10.72 -7.72
CA GLU A 122 6.38 12.14 -7.56
C GLU A 122 6.17 12.94 -8.86
N ASN A 123 6.40 12.33 -10.02
CA ASN A 123 6.20 12.97 -11.33
C ASN A 123 4.75 12.91 -11.86
N LYS A 124 3.83 12.21 -11.18
CA LYS A 124 2.40 12.12 -11.55
C LYS A 124 1.54 13.21 -10.89
N GLY A 125 2.03 13.87 -9.84
CA GLY A 125 1.38 15.00 -9.16
C GLY A 125 1.81 16.34 -9.73
#